data_AF-A0A163T965-F1
#
_entry.id   AF-A0A163T965-F1
#
_cell.length_a   1.000
_cell.length_b   1.000
_cell.length_c   1.000
_cell.angle_alpha   90.00
_cell.angle_beta   90.00
_cell.angle_gamma   90.00
#
_symmetry.space_group_name_H-M   'P 1'
#
loop_
_entity.id
_entity.type
_entity.pdbx_description
1 polymer ?
#
loop_
_entity_poly.entity_id
_entity_poly.type
_entity_poly.pdbx_seq_one_letter_code
_entity_poly.pdbx_strand_id
1 'polypeptide(L)'
;MVAALTWAFLPDVDRGLRALVADTLGTEDAGPGAGVAPDLPAEDDPRQEDDTIDPFDDQHPAIAGLDDDLRAALQSAARDAQAAGVDFWVTSGWRSTAYQQSLLDRAVDRYGSLAEARKFVSTPETSEHVQGRAVDIGPTDGADWTIRKGARYGLCQTYANEMWHFELATTPGGTCPQPLPDAAG
;
A
#
# COMPACT_ATOMS: atom_id res chain seq x y z
N MET A 1 -7.87 -9.83 28.13
CA MET A 1 -9.04 -9.62 27.24
C MET A 1 -8.52 -8.73 26.11
N VAL A 2 -7.99 -9.36 25.06
CA VAL A 2 -7.30 -8.64 23.96
C VAL A 2 -8.39 -8.24 22.97
N ALA A 3 -8.60 -6.93 22.83
CA ALA A 3 -9.48 -6.40 21.81
C ALA A 3 -8.84 -6.71 20.45
N ALA A 4 -9.45 -7.61 19.69
CA ALA A 4 -9.19 -7.72 18.26
C ALA A 4 -9.64 -6.40 17.65
N LEU A 5 -8.66 -5.55 17.28
CA LEU A 5 -8.89 -4.40 16.42
C LEU A 5 -9.25 -4.96 15.04
N THR A 6 -10.53 -5.23 14.86
CA THR A 6 -11.16 -5.43 13.56
C THR A 6 -11.03 -4.11 12.79
N TRP A 7 -9.91 -3.96 12.07
CA TRP A 7 -9.55 -3.06 10.97
C TRP A 7 -10.16 -1.64 10.95
N ALA A 8 -9.42 -0.68 10.38
CA ALA A 8 -10.01 0.55 9.85
C ALA A 8 -10.88 0.26 8.60
N PHE A 9 -11.82 -0.70 8.69
CA PHE A 9 -12.96 -0.80 7.80
C PHE A 9 -13.68 0.54 7.88
N LEU A 10 -13.73 1.23 6.76
CA LEU A 10 -14.81 2.14 6.45
C LEU A 10 -15.95 1.22 5.99
N PRO A 11 -17.04 1.05 6.76
CA PRO A 11 -18.19 0.33 6.25
C PRO A 11 -18.73 1.06 5.03
N ASP A 12 -18.71 0.38 3.91
CA ASP A 12 -19.35 0.71 2.64
C ASP A 12 -20.80 1.16 2.90
N VAL A 13 -21.08 2.45 2.72
CA VAL A 13 -22.43 3.01 2.60
C VAL A 13 -22.61 3.53 1.18
N ASP A 14 -22.53 2.67 0.18
CA ASP A 14 -23.54 2.60 -0.90
C ASP A 14 -23.21 1.49 -1.93
N ARG A 15 -23.87 0.33 -1.80
CA ARG A 15 -24.00 -0.60 -2.94
C ARG A 15 -25.22 -0.22 -3.75
N GLY A 16 -25.01 0.54 -4.82
CA GLY A 16 -25.97 0.59 -5.92
C GLY A 16 -25.80 1.77 -6.86
N LEU A 17 -25.16 1.56 -8.01
CA LEU A 17 -25.82 1.61 -9.32
C LEU A 17 -24.84 1.22 -10.44
N ARG A 18 -25.27 0.28 -11.29
CA ARG A 18 -24.60 -0.09 -12.54
C ARG A 18 -24.72 1.04 -13.56
N ALA A 19 -23.68 1.28 -14.35
CA ALA A 19 -23.80 1.88 -15.68
C ALA A 19 -22.78 1.27 -16.64
N LEU A 20 -23.30 0.72 -17.76
CA LEU A 20 -22.55 0.36 -18.96
C LEU A 20 -22.26 1.62 -19.78
N VAL A 21 -21.07 1.74 -20.40
CA VAL A 21 -20.91 2.28 -21.78
C VAL A 21 -19.67 1.66 -22.45
N ALA A 22 -19.72 1.60 -23.78
CA ALA A 22 -18.92 0.80 -24.70
C ALA A 22 -17.67 1.48 -25.31
N ASP A 23 -16.75 0.59 -25.74
CA ASP A 23 -15.74 0.60 -26.82
C ASP A 23 -15.56 1.81 -27.75
N THR A 24 -14.28 2.24 -27.92
CA THR A 24 -13.69 2.52 -29.24
C THR A 24 -12.14 2.48 -29.25
N LEU A 25 -11.63 1.92 -30.36
CA LEU A 25 -10.24 1.63 -30.72
C LEU A 25 -9.36 2.84 -31.09
N GLY A 26 -8.04 2.71 -30.89
CA GLY A 26 -7.01 3.53 -31.55
C GLY A 26 -5.58 3.02 -31.25
N THR A 27 -4.74 2.88 -32.28
CA THR A 27 -3.49 2.10 -32.31
C THR A 27 -2.23 2.97 -32.61
N GLU A 28 -1.05 2.50 -32.15
CA GLU A 28 0.37 2.73 -32.59
C GLU A 28 1.02 4.09 -32.23
N ASP A 29 2.33 4.26 -31.89
CA ASP A 29 3.59 3.52 -32.10
C ASP A 29 4.68 4.01 -31.08
N ALA A 30 5.78 3.27 -30.92
CA ALA A 30 6.80 3.40 -29.85
C ALA A 30 8.11 4.15 -30.23
N GLY A 31 8.81 4.69 -29.22
CA GLY A 31 10.22 5.11 -29.28
C GLY A 31 10.83 5.41 -27.90
N PRO A 32 12.13 5.13 -27.63
CA PRO A 32 12.59 4.73 -26.28
C PRO A 32 13.27 5.85 -25.47
N GLY A 33 13.07 5.85 -24.15
CA GLY A 33 13.79 6.72 -23.21
C GLY A 33 13.61 6.31 -21.74
N ALA A 34 14.73 5.91 -21.11
CA ALA A 34 15.05 5.83 -19.69
C ALA A 34 13.92 5.84 -18.63
N GLY A 35 13.74 4.68 -17.99
CA GLY A 35 13.39 4.48 -16.56
C GLY A 35 12.57 5.57 -15.86
N VAL A 36 11.27 5.60 -16.16
CA VAL A 36 10.23 6.13 -15.28
C VAL A 36 9.16 5.05 -15.26
N ALA A 37 8.64 4.70 -14.09
CA ALA A 37 7.48 3.80 -14.01
C ALA A 37 6.42 4.31 -15.00
N PRO A 38 5.81 3.44 -15.83
CA PRO A 38 4.85 3.88 -16.82
C PRO A 38 3.75 4.70 -16.15
N ASP A 39 3.42 5.84 -16.76
CA ASP A 39 2.24 6.64 -16.44
C ASP A 39 1.02 5.80 -16.81
N LEU A 40 0.71 4.82 -15.97
CA LEU A 40 -0.52 4.05 -16.05
C LEU A 40 -1.64 5.07 -15.82
N PRO A 41 -2.67 5.14 -16.69
CA PRO A 41 -3.80 6.00 -16.42
C PRO A 41 -4.38 5.56 -15.08
N ALA A 42 -4.16 6.39 -14.08
CA ALA A 42 -4.49 6.13 -12.68
C ALA A 42 -5.99 6.28 -12.48
N GLU A 43 -6.77 5.51 -13.24
CA GLU A 43 -8.16 5.27 -12.87
C GLU A 43 -8.15 4.35 -11.65
N ASP A 44 -9.04 4.64 -10.70
CA ASP A 44 -9.22 3.81 -9.51
C ASP A 44 -9.67 2.41 -9.96
N ASP A 45 -8.71 1.48 -10.06
CA ASP A 45 -9.01 0.07 -10.30
C ASP A 45 -9.73 -0.46 -9.05
N PRO A 46 -10.95 -1.01 -9.18
CA PRO A 46 -11.71 -1.53 -8.06
C PRO A 46 -10.97 -2.61 -7.26
N ARG A 47 -9.95 -3.26 -7.84
CA ARG A 47 -9.11 -4.24 -7.14
C ARG A 47 -8.18 -3.60 -6.11
N GLN A 48 -8.00 -2.27 -6.08
CA GLN A 48 -7.25 -1.59 -5.01
C GLN A 48 -7.91 -1.69 -3.63
N GLU A 49 -9.17 -2.13 -3.56
CA GLU A 49 -9.91 -2.37 -2.32
C GLU A 49 -9.88 -3.84 -1.86
N ASP A 50 -9.23 -4.75 -2.61
CA ASP A 50 -9.07 -6.14 -2.17
C ASP A 50 -8.22 -6.21 -0.88
N ASP A 51 -8.74 -6.90 0.13
CA ASP A 51 -8.10 -7.05 1.44
C ASP A 51 -7.00 -8.13 1.46
N THR A 52 -6.84 -8.86 0.34
CA THR A 52 -5.84 -9.92 0.13
C THR A 52 -5.25 -9.87 -1.28
N ILE A 53 -4.25 -9.02 -1.50
CA ILE A 53 -3.54 -8.90 -2.78
C ILE A 53 -2.30 -9.82 -2.75
N ASP A 54 -2.14 -10.66 -3.77
CA ASP A 54 -0.96 -11.51 -3.91
C ASP A 54 0.29 -10.65 -4.21
N PRO A 55 1.35 -10.69 -3.40
CA PRO A 55 2.59 -9.92 -3.66
C PRO A 55 3.29 -10.31 -4.98
N PHE A 56 2.92 -11.44 -5.59
CA PHE A 56 3.44 -11.92 -6.87
C PHE A 56 2.51 -11.64 -8.06
N ASP A 57 1.35 -11.01 -7.87
CA ASP A 57 0.51 -10.55 -8.98
C ASP A 57 1.06 -9.24 -9.56
N ASP A 58 2.10 -9.36 -10.39
CA ASP A 58 2.75 -8.23 -11.06
C ASP A 58 1.82 -7.46 -12.02
N GLN A 59 0.60 -7.92 -12.27
CA GLN A 59 -0.41 -7.24 -13.09
C GLN A 59 -1.47 -6.52 -12.23
N HIS A 60 -1.46 -6.74 -10.92
CA HIS A 60 -2.30 -5.98 -10.00
C HIS A 60 -1.75 -4.55 -9.87
N PRO A 61 -2.56 -3.49 -10.04
CA PRO A 61 -2.05 -2.11 -10.00
C PRO A 61 -1.32 -1.76 -8.70
N ALA A 62 -1.82 -2.25 -7.57
CA ALA A 62 -1.17 -2.06 -6.27
C ALA A 62 0.25 -2.66 -6.19
N ILE A 63 0.58 -3.68 -7.00
CA ILE A 63 1.91 -4.29 -7.08
C ILE A 63 2.72 -3.71 -8.24
N ALA A 64 2.09 -3.56 -9.40
CA ALA A 64 2.71 -3.04 -10.62
C ALA A 64 3.19 -1.58 -10.46
N GLY A 65 2.49 -0.77 -9.66
CA GLY A 65 2.82 0.62 -9.39
C GLY A 65 3.85 0.85 -8.26
N LEU A 66 4.32 -0.20 -7.59
CA LEU A 66 5.40 -0.07 -6.61
C LEU A 66 6.72 0.23 -7.33
N ASP A 67 7.60 1.00 -6.68
CA ASP A 67 8.98 1.13 -7.09
C ASP A 67 9.64 -0.24 -7.20
N ASP A 68 10.46 -0.44 -8.24
CA ASP A 68 11.03 -1.74 -8.58
C ASP A 68 11.81 -2.36 -7.41
N ASP A 69 12.57 -1.55 -6.67
CA ASP A 69 13.33 -1.98 -5.50
C ASP A 69 12.42 -2.40 -4.35
N LEU A 70 11.33 -1.67 -4.11
CA LEU A 70 10.35 -2.01 -3.07
C LEU A 70 9.62 -3.31 -3.43
N ARG A 71 9.17 -3.46 -4.68
CA ARG A 71 8.53 -4.69 -5.18
C ARG A 71 9.45 -5.90 -5.02
N ALA A 72 10.74 -5.75 -5.38
CA ALA A 72 11.72 -6.82 -5.23
C ALA A 72 11.96 -7.22 -3.76
N ALA A 73 12.02 -6.24 -2.85
CA ALA A 73 12.15 -6.47 -1.42
C ALA A 73 10.91 -7.15 -0.84
N LEU A 74 9.72 -6.66 -1.17
CA LEU A 74 8.42 -7.24 -0.80
C LEU A 74 8.31 -8.70 -1.23
N GLN A 75 8.61 -9.01 -2.48
CA GLN A 75 8.51 -10.37 -3.02
C GLN A 75 9.56 -11.30 -2.39
N SER A 76 10.75 -10.80 -2.08
CA SER A 76 11.77 -11.58 -1.35
C SER A 76 11.32 -11.89 0.08
N ALA A 77 10.76 -10.90 0.78
CA ALA A 77 10.19 -11.06 2.11
C ALA A 77 9.02 -12.05 2.12
N ALA A 78 8.10 -11.93 1.16
CA ALA A 78 6.95 -12.81 1.02
C ALA A 78 7.35 -14.28 0.81
N ARG A 79 8.36 -14.56 -0.05
CA ARG A 79 8.86 -15.92 -0.26
C ARG A 79 9.39 -16.55 1.04
N ASP A 80 10.17 -15.78 1.80
CA ASP A 80 10.77 -16.28 3.04
C ASP A 80 9.75 -16.41 4.19
N ALA A 81 8.75 -15.52 4.24
CA ALA A 81 7.62 -15.64 5.16
C ALA A 81 6.81 -16.91 4.88
N GLN A 82 6.44 -17.14 3.62
CA GLN A 82 5.73 -18.34 3.18
C GLN A 82 6.54 -19.62 3.43
N ALA A 83 7.84 -19.61 3.17
CA ALA A 83 8.74 -20.72 3.48
C ALA A 83 8.83 -21.01 5.00
N ALA A 84 8.61 -19.99 5.84
CA ALA A 84 8.50 -20.12 7.28
C ALA A 84 7.09 -20.50 7.77
N GLY A 85 6.13 -20.71 6.85
CA GLY A 85 4.74 -21.04 7.17
C GLY A 85 3.93 -19.86 7.72
N VAL A 86 4.32 -18.63 7.39
CA VAL A 86 3.60 -17.41 7.78
C VAL A 86 2.77 -16.92 6.59
N ASP A 87 1.48 -16.72 6.82
CA ASP A 87 0.59 -16.09 5.84
C ASP A 87 1.05 -14.66 5.56
N PHE A 88 1.05 -14.27 4.29
CA PHE A 88 1.60 -12.99 3.84
C PHE A 88 0.87 -12.54 2.58
N TRP A 89 0.24 -11.37 2.63
CA TRP A 89 -0.37 -10.69 1.49
C TRP A 89 -0.22 -9.17 1.63
N VAL A 90 -0.46 -8.46 0.52
CA VAL A 90 -0.56 -7.01 0.52
C VAL A 90 -2.02 -6.62 0.80
N THR A 91 -2.24 -5.69 1.71
CA THR A 91 -3.56 -5.08 1.94
C THR A 91 -3.70 -3.75 1.23
N SER A 92 -2.58 -3.08 0.96
CA SER A 92 -2.53 -1.88 0.14
C SER A 92 -1.13 -1.67 -0.41
N GLY A 93 -0.99 -1.45 -1.71
CA GLY A 93 0.29 -1.16 -2.36
C GLY A 93 0.29 0.25 -2.92
N TRP A 94 0.68 0.41 -4.18
CA TRP A 94 0.55 1.68 -4.87
C TRP A 94 -0.90 2.17 -4.91
N ARG A 95 -1.10 3.48 -4.77
CA ARG A 95 -2.41 4.14 -4.82
C ARG A 95 -2.42 5.28 -5.84
N SER A 96 -3.55 5.49 -6.49
CA SER A 96 -3.75 6.72 -7.26
C SER A 96 -3.87 7.94 -6.32
N THR A 97 -3.63 9.14 -6.85
CA THR A 97 -3.91 10.40 -6.14
C THR A 97 -5.38 10.53 -5.75
N ALA A 98 -6.30 10.10 -6.63
CA ALA A 98 -7.75 10.18 -6.40
C ALA A 98 -8.19 9.24 -5.28
N TYR A 99 -7.70 8.00 -5.28
CA TYR A 99 -7.98 7.03 -4.24
C TYR A 99 -7.43 7.49 -2.88
N GLN A 100 -6.20 8.01 -2.85
CA GLN A 100 -5.61 8.58 -1.63
C GLN A 100 -6.43 9.77 -1.10
N GLN A 101 -6.96 10.64 -1.98
CA GLN A 101 -7.84 11.72 -1.57
C GLN A 101 -9.15 11.18 -0.97
N SER A 102 -9.75 10.15 -1.57
CA SER A 102 -10.96 9.53 -1.03
C SER A 102 -10.75 8.94 0.37
N LEU A 103 -9.58 8.34 0.63
CA LEU A 103 -9.20 7.84 1.96
C LEU A 103 -9.09 8.98 2.96
N LEU A 104 -8.48 10.09 2.57
CA LEU A 104 -8.34 11.26 3.43
C LEU A 104 -9.71 11.86 3.76
N ASP A 105 -10.59 12.03 2.77
CA ASP A 105 -11.93 12.57 2.97
C ASP A 105 -12.74 11.69 3.94
N ARG A 106 -12.71 10.36 3.75
CA ARG A 106 -13.35 9.40 4.66
C ARG A 106 -12.76 9.45 6.07
N ALA A 107 -11.46 9.68 6.20
CA ALA A 107 -10.82 9.85 7.50
C ALA A 107 -11.21 11.17 8.17
N VAL A 108 -11.37 12.27 7.41
CA VAL A 108 -11.88 13.54 7.93
C VAL A 108 -13.29 13.38 8.48
N ASP A 109 -14.16 12.71 7.75
CA ASP A 109 -15.53 12.42 8.20
C ASP A 109 -15.54 11.58 9.49
N ARG A 110 -14.63 10.60 9.58
CA ARG A 110 -14.52 9.71 10.75
C ARG A 110 -13.94 10.39 11.98
N TYR A 111 -12.88 11.19 11.82
CA TYR A 111 -12.12 11.78 12.91
C TYR A 111 -12.48 13.24 13.21
N GLY A 112 -13.39 13.82 12.41
CA GLY A 112 -13.99 15.14 12.63
C GLY A 112 -13.10 16.32 12.26
N SER A 113 -11.85 16.10 11.85
CA SER A 113 -10.98 17.15 11.33
C SER A 113 -9.84 16.59 10.50
N LEU A 114 -9.32 17.42 9.59
CA LEU A 114 -8.10 17.11 8.84
C LEU A 114 -6.90 16.85 9.75
N ALA A 115 -6.76 17.60 10.85
CA ALA A 115 -5.65 17.44 11.77
C ALA A 115 -5.64 16.06 12.45
N GLU A 116 -6.81 15.56 12.88
CA GLU A 116 -6.92 14.22 13.47
C GLU A 116 -6.83 13.11 12.41
N ALA A 117 -7.40 13.32 11.23
CA ALA A 117 -7.31 12.36 10.12
C ALA A 117 -5.87 12.11 9.66
N ARG A 118 -5.05 13.17 9.62
CA ARG A 118 -3.65 13.09 9.16
C ARG A 118 -2.74 12.22 10.02
N LYS A 119 -3.13 11.86 11.24
CA LYS A 119 -2.41 10.88 12.06
C LYS A 119 -2.52 9.45 11.51
N PHE A 120 -3.46 9.20 10.60
CA PHE A 120 -3.73 7.87 10.06
C PHE A 120 -3.72 7.82 8.52
N VAL A 121 -3.88 8.97 7.86
CA VAL A 121 -3.96 9.05 6.40
C VAL A 121 -3.21 10.29 5.91
N SER A 122 -2.12 10.07 5.17
CA SER A 122 -1.36 11.15 4.53
C SER A 122 -2.16 11.86 3.43
N THR A 123 -1.73 13.09 3.09
CA THR A 123 -2.30 13.80 1.94
C THR A 123 -1.84 13.16 0.64
N PRO A 124 -2.55 13.35 -0.48
CA PRO A 124 -2.12 12.80 -1.76
C PRO A 124 -0.71 13.23 -2.19
N GLU A 125 -0.31 14.46 -1.86
CA GLU A 125 1.01 15.00 -2.22
C GLU A 125 2.17 14.40 -1.41
N THR A 126 1.87 13.84 -0.25
CA THR A 126 2.88 13.35 0.70
C THR A 126 2.80 11.84 0.93
N SER A 127 1.78 11.17 0.39
CA SER A 127 1.60 9.74 0.55
C SER A 127 2.70 8.96 -0.14
N GLU A 128 3.32 8.06 0.61
CA GLU A 128 4.34 7.15 0.09
C GLU A 128 3.73 6.05 -0.77
N HIS A 129 2.45 5.70 -0.56
CA HIS A 129 1.71 4.81 -1.46
C HIS A 129 1.50 5.42 -2.84
N VAL A 130 1.22 6.74 -2.92
CA VAL A 130 1.06 7.43 -4.21
C VAL A 130 2.36 7.45 -4.99
N GLN A 131 3.49 7.53 -4.27
CA GLN A 131 4.82 7.52 -4.85
C GLN A 131 5.33 6.10 -5.16
N GLY A 132 4.59 5.04 -4.84
CA GLY A 132 5.04 3.66 -5.01
C GLY A 132 6.11 3.21 -4.01
N ARG A 133 6.32 3.98 -2.94
CA ARG A 133 7.41 3.82 -1.95
C ARG A 133 6.96 3.20 -0.62
N ALA A 134 5.68 2.87 -0.48
CA ALA A 134 5.14 2.17 0.69
C ALA A 134 4.26 0.98 0.32
N VAL A 135 4.19 0.02 1.24
CA VAL A 135 3.31 -1.15 1.17
C VAL A 135 2.74 -1.47 2.55
N ASP A 136 1.45 -1.80 2.57
CA ASP A 136 0.75 -2.32 3.73
C ASP A 136 0.68 -3.85 3.64
N ILE A 137 1.19 -4.54 4.66
CA ILE A 137 1.29 -6.00 4.71
C ILE A 137 0.29 -6.56 5.72
N GLY A 138 -0.45 -7.59 5.29
CA GLY A 138 -1.34 -8.40 6.10
C GLY A 138 -1.00 -9.90 6.03
N PRO A 139 -1.63 -10.74 6.86
CA PRO A 139 -2.41 -10.37 8.05
C PRO A 139 -1.47 -9.83 9.14
N THR A 140 -2.00 -9.59 10.35
CA THR A 140 -1.21 -9.18 11.53
C THR A 140 0.05 -10.04 11.74
N ASP A 141 -0.04 -11.36 11.54
CA ASP A 141 1.12 -12.25 11.70
C ASP A 141 2.19 -12.02 10.61
N GLY A 142 1.77 -11.70 9.38
CA GLY A 142 2.66 -11.31 8.27
C GLY A 142 3.33 -9.95 8.52
N ALA A 143 2.57 -8.97 9.03
CA ALA A 143 3.09 -7.68 9.45
C ALA A 143 4.13 -7.82 10.58
N ASP A 144 3.79 -8.57 11.64
CA ASP A 144 4.66 -8.84 12.78
C ASP A 144 5.91 -9.65 12.40
N TRP A 145 5.80 -10.58 11.45
CA TRP A 145 6.97 -11.22 10.83
C TRP A 145 7.87 -10.19 10.13
N THR A 146 7.29 -9.27 9.38
CA THR A 146 8.01 -8.22 8.65
C THR A 146 8.66 -7.21 9.60
N ILE A 147 8.02 -6.84 10.71
CA ILE A 147 8.66 -6.01 11.76
C ILE A 147 9.95 -6.68 12.27
N ARG A 148 9.93 -8.01 12.47
CA ARG A 148 11.06 -8.74 13.04
C ARG A 148 12.14 -9.12 12.04
N LYS A 149 11.79 -9.28 10.77
CA LYS A 149 12.67 -9.86 9.73
C LYS A 149 12.92 -8.92 8.55
N GLY A 150 12.09 -7.90 8.38
CA GLY A 150 12.04 -6.98 7.24
C GLY A 150 13.36 -6.28 6.96
N ALA A 151 14.11 -5.92 8.00
CA ALA A 151 15.42 -5.29 7.87
C ALA A 151 16.39 -6.08 6.97
N ARG A 152 16.24 -7.42 6.87
CA ARG A 152 17.01 -8.27 5.94
C ARG A 152 16.84 -7.88 4.47
N TYR A 153 15.69 -7.30 4.14
CA TYR A 153 15.31 -6.86 2.79
C TYR A 153 15.30 -5.32 2.67
N GLY A 154 15.62 -4.60 3.74
CA GLY A 154 15.49 -3.13 3.80
C GLY A 154 14.11 -2.62 4.20
N LEU A 155 13.13 -3.51 4.39
CA LEU A 155 11.75 -3.18 4.78
C LEU A 155 11.68 -2.86 6.27
N CYS A 156 11.17 -1.68 6.61
CA CYS A 156 11.05 -1.22 7.98
C CYS A 156 9.65 -0.66 8.23
N GLN A 157 9.12 -0.91 9.43
CA GLN A 157 7.91 -0.24 9.89
C GLN A 157 8.20 1.26 10.04
N THR A 158 7.43 2.10 9.34
CA THR A 158 7.66 3.56 9.34
C THR A 158 6.93 4.25 10.49
N TYR A 159 5.69 3.85 10.80
CA TYR A 159 4.86 4.50 11.82
C TYR A 159 4.51 3.55 12.97
N ALA A 160 4.70 4.01 14.21
CA ALA A 160 4.49 3.20 15.42
C ALA A 160 3.03 2.79 15.63
N ASN A 161 2.08 3.62 15.17
CA ASN A 161 0.64 3.35 15.22
C ASN A 161 0.13 2.45 14.07
N GLU A 162 0.96 2.14 13.09
CA GLU A 162 0.59 1.39 11.88
C GLU A 162 1.54 0.21 11.69
N MET A 163 1.25 -0.91 12.37
CA MET A 163 2.11 -2.11 12.31
C MET A 163 2.22 -2.72 10.91
N TRP A 164 1.28 -2.38 10.03
CA TRP A 164 1.16 -2.90 8.67
C TRP A 164 1.95 -2.08 7.65
N HIS A 165 2.35 -0.84 7.93
CA HIS A 165 2.95 0.08 6.95
C HIS A 165 4.47 -0.06 6.89
N PHE A 166 5.00 -0.42 5.72
CA PHE A 166 6.44 -0.62 5.50
C PHE A 166 6.98 0.17 4.32
N GLU A 167 8.20 0.66 4.48
CA GLU A 167 8.97 1.35 3.44
C GLU A 167 10.41 0.82 3.40
N LEU A 168 11.14 1.13 2.32
CA LEU A 168 12.59 0.92 2.26
C LEU A 168 13.33 2.01 3.06
N ALA A 169 13.47 1.79 4.37
CA ALA A 169 14.11 2.76 5.28
C ALA A 169 15.54 2.38 5.69
N THR A 170 16.08 1.28 5.18
CA THR A 170 17.45 0.84 5.42
C THR A 170 17.97 -0.02 4.25
N THR A 171 19.28 -0.23 4.17
CA THR A 171 19.85 -1.20 3.21
C THR A 171 19.57 -2.64 3.67
N PRO A 172 19.47 -3.63 2.77
CA PRO A 172 19.32 -5.04 3.16
C PRO A 172 20.34 -5.48 4.22
N GLY A 173 19.85 -5.98 5.37
CA GLY A 173 20.65 -6.37 6.53
C GLY A 173 21.05 -5.23 7.47
N GLY A 174 20.63 -4.00 7.16
CA GLY A 174 20.85 -2.80 7.97
C GLY A 174 19.99 -2.74 9.24
N THR A 175 20.06 -1.61 9.93
CA THR A 175 19.23 -1.34 11.11
C THR A 175 18.07 -0.43 10.70
N CYS A 176 16.84 -0.82 11.02
CA CYS A 176 15.69 0.04 10.83
C CYS A 176 15.74 1.25 11.77
N PRO A 177 15.36 2.45 11.30
CA PRO A 177 15.20 3.60 12.17
C PRO A 177 14.11 3.36 13.22
N GLN A 178 14.07 4.22 14.24
CA GLN A 178 12.91 4.24 15.13
C GLN A 178 11.69 4.71 14.35
N PRO A 179 10.53 4.02 14.45
CA PRO A 179 9.31 4.47 13.79
C PRO A 179 8.90 5.86 14.28
N LEU A 180 8.35 6.66 13.37
CA LEU A 180 7.67 7.91 13.69
C LEU A 180 6.41 7.62 14.51
N PRO A 181 5.89 8.58 15.30
CA PRO A 181 4.69 8.34 16.09
C PRO A 181 3.47 7.98 15.24
N ASP A 182 3.28 8.70 14.13
CA ASP A 182 2.16 8.58 13.22
C ASP A 182 2.45 9.21 11.84
N ALA A 183 1.50 9.08 10.90
CA ALA A 183 1.64 9.56 9.52
C ALA A 183 1.72 11.09 9.37
N ALA A 184 1.47 11.87 10.44
CA ALA A 184 1.57 13.33 10.40
C ALA A 184 3.01 13.85 10.64
N GLY A 185 3.92 12.99 11.14
CA GLY A 185 5.32 13.32 11.44
C GLY A 185 5.60 13.66 12.90
#